data_AF-A0A2P2GKK3-F1
#
_entry.id   AF-A0A2P2GKK3-F1
#
_cell.length_a   1.000
_cell.length_b   1.000
_cell.length_c   1.000
_cell.angle_alpha   90.00
_cell.angle_beta   90.00
_cell.angle_gamma   90.00
#
_symmetry.space_group_name_H-M   'P 1'
#
loop_
_entity.id
_entity.type
_entity.pdbx_description
1 polymer ?
#
loop_
_entity_poly.entity_id
_entity_poly.type
_entity_poly.pdbx_seq_one_letter_code
_entity_poly.pdbx_strand_id
1 'polypeptide(L)'
;MTPGGRSDLPSFVTFKTGAELLVEQGIATSITPDGVRYIARQDNQEWPFGEGKPHPYEKVGNARVMATKPFLDYFRSHPPKGRGPDRAPRSTQ
;
A
#
# COMPACT_ATOMS: atom_id res chain seq x y z
N MET A 1 21.75 -8.59 22.34
CA MET A 1 21.26 -9.17 21.07
C MET A 1 20.46 -8.08 20.38
N THR A 2 21.05 -7.37 19.43
CA THR A 2 20.46 -6.21 18.75
C THR A 2 19.42 -6.69 17.74
N PRO A 3 18.17 -6.16 17.72
CA PRO A 3 17.20 -6.56 16.73
C PRO A 3 17.66 -6.07 15.36
N GLY A 4 17.66 -6.99 14.39
CA GLY A 4 18.27 -6.80 13.08
C GLY A 4 17.67 -5.64 12.30
N GLY A 5 18.41 -4.54 12.22
CA GLY A 5 18.34 -3.65 11.08
C GLY A 5 18.95 -4.37 9.87
N ARG A 6 18.11 -4.89 8.98
CA ARG A 6 18.44 -5.09 7.57
C ARG A 6 17.19 -4.85 6.74
N SER A 7 17.28 -3.81 5.94
CA SER A 7 16.27 -3.26 5.05
C SER A 7 16.00 -4.19 3.85
N ASP A 8 15.64 -5.45 4.09
CA ASP A 8 15.18 -6.37 3.04
C ASP A 8 13.68 -6.16 2.83
N LEU A 9 13.33 -4.99 2.30
CA LEU A 9 11.98 -4.76 1.81
C LEU A 9 11.67 -5.85 0.77
N PRO A 10 10.50 -6.51 0.85
CA PRO A 10 10.14 -7.53 -0.13
C PRO A 10 10.20 -6.91 -1.52
N SER A 11 10.61 -7.66 -2.55
CA SER A 11 10.64 -7.12 -3.92
C SER A 11 9.25 -6.78 -4.44
N PHE A 12 8.24 -7.51 -3.95
CA PHE A 12 6.85 -7.33 -4.32
C PHE A 12 5.94 -7.31 -3.09
N VAL A 13 4.86 -6.53 -3.17
CA VAL A 13 3.80 -6.45 -2.16
C VAL A 13 2.44 -6.65 -2.79
N THR A 14 1.55 -7.31 -2.05
CA THR A 14 0.11 -7.29 -2.33
C THR A 14 -0.50 -5.98 -1.81
N PHE A 15 -1.76 -5.70 -2.12
CA PHE A 15 -2.50 -4.61 -1.47
C PHE A 15 -2.52 -4.72 0.06
N LYS A 16 -2.56 -5.95 0.59
CA LYS A 16 -2.58 -6.19 2.03
C LYS A 16 -1.23 -5.86 2.67
N THR A 17 -0.19 -6.56 2.22
CA THR A 17 1.17 -6.39 2.76
C THR A 17 1.72 -5.00 2.44
N GLY A 18 1.30 -4.37 1.34
CA GLY A 18 1.64 -3.00 1.01
C GLY A 18 1.03 -2.00 2.01
N ALA A 19 -0.24 -2.18 2.41
CA ALA A 19 -0.86 -1.31 3.41
C ALA A 19 -0.15 -1.42 4.77
N GLU A 20 0.17 -2.65 5.21
CA GLU A 20 0.95 -2.90 6.43
C GLU A 20 2.32 -2.21 6.36
N LEU A 21 3.01 -2.35 5.22
CA LEU A 21 4.32 -1.74 5.00
C LEU A 21 4.29 -0.21 5.01
N LEU A 22 3.23 0.43 4.51
CA LEU A 22 3.09 1.89 4.56
C LEU A 22 3.02 2.41 5.99
N VAL A 23 2.35 1.67 6.88
CA VAL A 23 2.24 2.01 8.30
C VAL A 23 3.57 1.73 9.01
N GLU A 24 4.19 0.58 8.76
CA GLU A 24 5.50 0.22 9.33
C GLU A 24 6.60 1.21 8.95
N GLN A 25 6.59 1.72 7.72
CA GLN A 25 7.53 2.73 7.23
C GLN A 25 7.17 4.16 7.67
N GLY A 26 6.04 4.36 8.37
CA GLY A 26 5.57 5.67 8.80
C GLY A 26 5.12 6.59 7.66
N ILE A 27 4.87 6.05 6.47
CA ILE A 27 4.39 6.81 5.29
C ILE A 27 2.90 7.14 5.44
N ALA A 28 2.14 6.23 6.05
CA ALA A 28 0.73 6.43 6.36
C ALA A 28 0.49 6.25 7.86
N THR A 29 -0.24 7.17 8.49
CA THR A 29 -0.65 7.03 9.91
C THR A 29 -1.59 5.84 10.11
N SER A 30 -2.46 5.59 9.13
CA SER A 30 -3.38 4.45 9.09
C SER A 30 -3.87 4.28 7.66
N ILE A 31 -3.82 3.05 7.13
CA ILE A 31 -4.40 2.71 5.83
C ILE A 31 -4.80 1.23 5.81
N THR A 32 -5.94 0.94 5.22
CA THR A 32 -6.42 -0.44 5.04
C THR A 32 -6.10 -0.95 3.64
N PRO A 33 -6.06 -2.27 3.42
CA PRO A 33 -5.89 -2.85 2.07
C PRO A 33 -6.95 -2.36 1.07
N ASP A 34 -8.19 -2.16 1.52
CA ASP A 34 -9.26 -1.60 0.70
C ASP A 34 -9.08 -0.10 0.43
N GLY A 35 -8.48 0.65 1.35
CA GLY A 35 -8.04 2.02 1.09
C GLY A 35 -7.01 2.10 -0.02
N VAL A 36 -6.01 1.21 -0.04
CA VAL A 36 -5.04 1.11 -1.14
C VAL A 36 -5.74 0.73 -2.46
N ARG A 37 -6.66 -0.24 -2.43
CA ARG A 37 -7.46 -0.62 -3.62
C ARG A 37 -8.34 0.53 -4.11
N TYR A 38 -8.89 1.32 -3.21
CA TYR A 38 -9.69 2.49 -3.56
C TYR A 38 -8.83 3.48 -4.34
N ILE A 39 -7.65 3.83 -3.83
CA ILE A 39 -6.68 4.71 -4.50
C ILE A 39 -6.29 4.14 -5.87
N ALA A 40 -6.01 2.85 -5.95
CA ALA A 40 -5.68 2.19 -7.21
C ALA A 40 -6.80 2.23 -8.27
N ARG A 41 -8.07 2.41 -7.85
CA ARG A 41 -9.23 2.57 -8.75
C ARG A 41 -9.51 4.03 -9.11
N GLN A 42 -8.93 4.98 -8.37
CA GLN A 42 -9.09 6.40 -8.66
C GLN A 42 -8.16 6.76 -9.82
N ASP A 43 -8.71 6.91 -11.03
CA ASP A 43 -7.95 7.19 -12.26
C ASP A 43 -7.26 8.57 -12.25
N ASN A 44 -7.73 9.47 -11.40
CA ASN A 44 -7.20 10.84 -11.25
C ASN A 44 -5.93 10.95 -10.38
N GLN A 45 -5.53 9.88 -9.67
CA GLN A 45 -4.44 9.96 -8.68
C GLN A 45 -3.08 9.51 -9.24
N GLU A 46 -2.92 9.48 -10.57
CA GLU A 46 -1.67 9.05 -11.25
C GLU A 46 -1.14 7.70 -10.77
N TRP A 47 -2.05 6.79 -10.43
CA TRP A 47 -1.68 5.48 -9.91
C TRP A 47 -0.79 4.75 -10.92
N PRO A 48 0.45 4.38 -10.55
CA PRO A 48 1.44 3.93 -11.52
C PRO A 48 1.36 2.43 -11.80
N PHE A 49 0.46 1.71 -11.10
CA PHE A 49 0.28 0.27 -11.27
C PHE A 49 -0.95 -0.11 -12.08
N GLY A 50 -0.77 -0.96 -13.09
CA GLY A 50 -1.89 -1.40 -13.91
C GLY A 50 -1.49 -1.84 -15.31
N GLU A 51 -2.46 -2.37 -16.03
CA GLU A 51 -2.33 -2.65 -17.45
C GLU A 51 -2.20 -1.31 -18.21
N GLY A 52 -1.15 -1.19 -19.03
CA GLY A 52 -0.84 0.07 -19.75
C GLY A 52 -0.23 1.18 -18.90
N LYS A 53 0.19 0.91 -17.65
CA LYS A 53 0.91 1.85 -16.77
C LYS A 53 2.40 1.49 -16.68
N PRO A 54 3.26 2.38 -16.15
CA PRO A 54 4.71 2.14 -16.04
C PRO A 54 5.09 0.89 -15.24
N HIS A 55 4.24 0.47 -14.29
CA HIS A 55 4.45 -0.72 -13.49
C HIS A 55 3.27 -1.69 -13.63
N PRO A 56 3.37 -2.77 -14.42
CA PRO A 56 2.29 -3.74 -14.52
C PRO A 56 2.07 -4.49 -13.20
N TYR A 57 0.85 -5.02 -12.99
CA TYR A 57 0.61 -5.97 -11.91
C TYR A 57 1.25 -7.31 -12.24
N GLU A 58 2.09 -7.79 -11.34
CA GLU A 58 2.66 -9.13 -11.41
C GLU A 58 1.69 -10.14 -10.78
N LYS A 59 1.74 -11.39 -11.21
CA LYS A 59 0.96 -12.49 -10.60
C LYS A 59 1.89 -13.45 -9.87
N VAL A 60 1.66 -13.61 -8.57
CA VAL A 60 2.33 -14.62 -7.75
C VAL A 60 1.26 -15.57 -7.23
N GLY A 61 1.25 -16.79 -7.78
CA GLY A 61 0.13 -17.72 -7.61
C GLY A 61 -1.18 -17.08 -8.09
N ASN A 62 -2.19 -17.02 -7.21
CA ASN A 62 -3.49 -16.41 -7.49
C ASN A 62 -3.59 -14.91 -7.10
N ALA A 63 -2.54 -14.35 -6.51
CA ALA A 63 -2.53 -12.96 -6.04
C ALA A 63 -1.87 -12.01 -7.05
N ARG A 64 -2.45 -10.81 -7.18
CA ARG A 64 -1.79 -9.68 -7.87
C ARG A 64 -0.85 -8.97 -6.91
N VAL A 65 0.37 -8.74 -7.34
CA VAL A 65 1.42 -8.06 -6.59
C VAL A 65 1.96 -6.85 -7.36
N MET A 66 2.56 -5.94 -6.62
CA MET A 66 3.13 -4.68 -7.09
C MET A 66 4.59 -4.63 -6.66
N ALA A 67 5.45 -4.05 -7.50
CA ALA A 67 6.84 -3.83 -7.11
C ALA A 67 6.90 -2.83 -5.93
N THR A 68 7.61 -3.22 -4.87
CA THR A 68 7.58 -2.49 -3.60
C THR A 68 8.20 -1.11 -3.68
N LYS A 69 9.32 -0.97 -4.42
CA LYS A 69 10.00 0.32 -4.57
C LYS A 69 9.08 1.40 -5.17
N PRO A 70 8.52 1.23 -6.37
CA PRO A 70 7.61 2.23 -6.94
C PRO A 70 6.34 2.41 -6.11
N PHE A 71 5.93 1.39 -5.35
CA PHE A 71 4.77 1.48 -4.47
C PHE A 71 5.02 2.43 -3.32
N LEU A 72 6.17 2.28 -2.63
CA LEU A 72 6.56 3.19 -1.57
C LEU A 72 6.84 4.60 -2.10
N ASP A 73 7.50 4.72 -3.25
CA ASP A 73 7.79 6.03 -3.84
C ASP A 73 6.52 6.79 -4.21
N TYR A 74 5.51 6.09 -4.78
CA TYR A 74 4.21 6.69 -5.04
C TYR A 74 3.57 7.28 -3.78
N PHE A 75 3.53 6.52 -2.68
CA PHE A 75 2.92 7.00 -1.43
C PHE A 75 3.78 8.00 -0.66
N ARG A 76 5.10 8.05 -0.90
CA ARG A 76 5.96 9.12 -0.39
C ARG A 76 5.67 10.45 -1.08
N SER A 77 5.42 10.42 -2.39
CA SER A 77 5.03 11.60 -3.16
C SER A 77 3.56 11.98 -2.97
N HIS A 78 2.69 10.99 -2.77
CA HIS A 78 1.25 11.13 -2.58
C HIS A 78 0.85 10.45 -1.26
N PRO A 79 1.23 11.02 -0.10
CA PRO A 79 0.86 10.45 1.18
C PRO A 79 -0.67 10.33 1.24
N PRO A 80 -1.19 9.15 1.60
CA PRO A 80 -2.62 8.96 1.63
C PRO A 80 -3.17 9.91 2.69
N LYS A 81 -4.10 10.79 2.29
CA LYS A 81 -4.83 11.63 3.22
C LYS A 81 -5.73 10.73 4.06
N GLY A 82 -5.16 10.08 5.07
CA GLY A 82 -5.94 9.38 6.06
C GLY A 82 -6.90 10.37 6.70
N ARG A 83 -8.21 10.13 6.58
CA ARG A 83 -9.07 10.41 7.74
C ARG A 83 -8.41 9.62 8.86
N GLY A 84 -8.07 10.28 9.98
CA GLY A 84 -7.55 9.62 11.16
C GLY A 84 -8.39 8.38 11.51
N PRO A 85 -7.88 7.47 12.36
CA PRO A 85 -8.55 6.21 12.68
C PRO A 85 -10.05 6.44 12.86
N ASP A 86 -10.87 5.70 12.13
CA ASP A 86 -12.33 5.76 12.23
C ASP A 86 -12.67 5.63 13.72
N ARG A 87 -12.97 6.75 14.38
CA ARG A 87 -13.56 6.77 15.71
C ARG A 87 -15.02 6.37 15.54
N ALA A 88 -15.24 5.08 15.31
CA ALA A 88 -16.40 4.36 15.79
C ALA A 88 -16.22 2.87 15.45
N PRO A 89 -16.21 1.96 16.44
CA PRO A 89 -16.61 0.59 16.14
C PRO A 89 -18.03 0.68 15.54
N ARG A 90 -18.27 0.01 14.41
CA ARG A 90 -19.64 -0.28 14.00
C ARG A 90 -20.26 -1.11 15.12
N SER A 91 -21.03 -0.46 15.98
CA SER A 91 -22.01 -1.15 16.82
C SER A 91 -22.93 -1.89 15.86
N THR A 92 -22.75 -3.20 15.79
CA THR A 92 -23.78 -4.10 15.28
C THR A 92 -24.85 -4.13 16.37
N GLN A 93 -26.00 -3.54 16.10
CA GLN A 93 -27.25 -3.80 16.81
C GLN A 93 -28.26 -4.31 15.79
#